data_AF-A0A7S3WZX8-F1
#
_entry.id   AF-A0A7S3WZX8-F1
#
_cell.length_a   1.000
_cell.length_b   1.000
_cell.length_c   1.000
_cell.angle_alpha   90.00
_cell.angle_beta   90.00
_cell.angle_gamma   90.00
#
_symmetry.space_group_name_H-M   'P 1'
#
loop_
_entity.id
_entity.type
_entity.pdbx_description
1 polymer ?
#
loop_
_entity_poly.entity_id
_entity_poly.type
_entity_poly.pdbx_seq_one_letter_code
_entity_poly.pdbx_strand_id
1 'polypeptide(L)'
;MADTQEKKAEGAAAAEGELSWPMVIAGIFGIIASLYLFLVGLALMGDAFKCLGGRGASSMFTSVNNPIAGLMVGILATVLVQSSSTSTSIVVGLVSADQITVKSAIPIIMGANIGTSVTNTIVSMGQSGNRLDLERAFAGATVHDMFNMLTVLTLLPIEIIFAAISGEGGLLYWIAKGITEQLVGGEKSGALFDSPIKVVTSPVVKGVISNNKYVINALTLELGEPMPLGTADVNASECASDRRLKETTWADESLQAVEDDASRALLNRRLDVACPPTQYYCVSSDLDKNFKSISSKAYASKLTKCAGHGVTLDEPCTDNRKCYLDAGTYYEDYVTNGHIIKGGFVQDAGDMGGGIIALILSLIMLCGGLFGLVKCLQMLLIKKAKKVIARAVRLNDYLALLVGIGITIVVQSSSVTTSALTPLCGMGIIPLEKMLPLTLGANIGTTITALIAALTSLKFGALQIALCHLLFNIIGILIWFPFPPMRQIPLGAARLLGLYASFYRFVPGLYILVMFVCVPAVLLGVSALYDASVAGGIIVSLLLASAP
;
A
#
# COMPACT_ATOMS: atom_id res chain seq x y z
N MET A 1 -46.73 23.61 -9.39
CA MET A 1 -45.79 22.67 -10.07
C MET A 1 -44.76 22.08 -9.12
N ALA A 2 -44.09 22.86 -8.26
CA ALA A 2 -43.18 22.31 -7.23
C ALA A 2 -43.88 21.38 -6.21
N ASP A 3 -45.04 21.79 -5.68
CA ASP A 3 -45.84 20.99 -4.72
C ASP A 3 -46.39 19.68 -5.33
N THR A 4 -46.62 19.67 -6.64
CA THR A 4 -47.13 18.49 -7.36
C THR A 4 -46.02 17.46 -7.64
N GLN A 5 -44.77 17.91 -7.80
CA GLN A 5 -43.62 17.02 -7.95
C GLN A 5 -43.06 16.55 -6.61
N GLU A 6 -43.14 17.37 -5.55
CA GLU A 6 -42.84 16.97 -4.16
C GLU A 6 -43.76 15.82 -3.74
N LYS A 7 -45.07 15.94 -3.96
CA LYS A 7 -46.05 14.85 -3.69
C LYS A 7 -45.83 13.59 -4.54
N LYS A 8 -45.31 13.71 -5.77
CA LYS A 8 -45.00 12.57 -6.63
C LYS A 8 -43.73 11.83 -6.18
N ALA A 9 -42.72 12.58 -5.71
CA ALA A 9 -41.52 12.02 -5.09
C ALA A 9 -41.80 11.41 -3.71
N GLU A 10 -42.67 12.04 -2.91
CA GLU A 10 -43.15 11.50 -1.63
C GLU A 10 -44.00 10.24 -1.81
N GLY A 11 -44.90 10.23 -2.81
CA GLY A 11 -45.73 9.06 -3.13
C GLY A 11 -44.93 7.86 -3.65
N ALA A 12 -43.86 8.10 -4.41
CA ALA A 12 -42.94 7.04 -4.84
C ALA A 12 -42.02 6.56 -3.70
N ALA A 13 -41.62 7.44 -2.77
CA ALA A 13 -40.84 7.08 -1.59
C ALA A 13 -41.67 6.36 -0.50
N ALA A 14 -42.98 6.61 -0.45
CA ALA A 14 -43.91 5.98 0.49
C ALA A 14 -44.31 4.54 0.10
N ALA A 15 -44.01 4.10 -1.13
CA ALA A 15 -44.32 2.76 -1.62
C ALA A 15 -43.28 1.69 -1.21
N GLU A 16 -42.16 2.07 -0.58
CA GLU A 16 -41.13 1.13 -0.12
C GLU A 16 -41.28 0.85 1.38
N GLY A 17 -41.95 -0.26 1.75
CA GLY A 17 -42.28 -0.63 3.13
C GLY A 17 -41.13 -0.55 4.14
N GLU A 18 -41.43 -0.27 5.42
CA GLU A 18 -40.45 -0.12 6.49
C GLU A 18 -39.53 -1.36 6.62
N LEU A 19 -38.25 -1.13 6.92
CA LEU A 19 -37.26 -2.19 7.04
C LEU A 19 -37.57 -3.07 8.27
N SER A 20 -37.76 -4.37 8.07
CA SER A 20 -38.11 -5.28 9.16
C SER A 20 -36.95 -5.43 10.15
N TRP A 21 -37.24 -5.57 11.45
CA TRP A 21 -36.22 -5.81 12.49
C TRP A 21 -35.25 -6.97 12.18
N PRO A 22 -35.69 -8.10 11.59
CA PRO A 22 -34.79 -9.16 11.15
C PRO A 22 -33.78 -8.71 10.09
N MET A 23 -34.17 -7.87 9.13
CA MET A 23 -33.24 -7.29 8.14
C MET A 23 -32.25 -6.32 8.80
N VAL A 24 -32.69 -5.58 9.82
CA VAL A 24 -31.79 -4.69 10.59
C VAL A 24 -30.72 -5.50 11.30
N ILE A 25 -31.12 -6.55 12.02
CA ILE A 25 -30.21 -7.43 12.75
C ILE A 25 -29.26 -8.14 11.77
N ALA A 26 -29.79 -8.72 10.68
CA ALA A 26 -28.97 -9.35 9.65
C ALA A 26 -27.98 -8.36 9.00
N GLY A 27 -28.38 -7.10 8.80
CA GLY A 27 -27.50 -6.06 8.31
C GLY A 27 -26.37 -5.72 9.29
N ILE A 28 -26.64 -5.62 10.59
CA ILE A 28 -25.62 -5.37 11.62
C ILE A 28 -24.61 -6.52 11.69
N PHE A 29 -25.09 -7.77 11.72
CA PHE A 29 -24.21 -8.94 11.67
C PHE A 29 -23.40 -8.98 10.36
N GLY A 30 -24.04 -8.65 9.24
CA GLY A 30 -23.38 -8.54 7.93
C GLY A 30 -22.28 -7.49 7.92
N ILE A 31 -22.48 -6.33 8.55
CA ILE A 31 -21.45 -5.28 8.72
C ILE A 31 -20.25 -5.82 9.51
N ILE A 32 -20.50 -6.45 10.66
CA ILE A 32 -19.42 -6.97 11.53
C ILE A 32 -18.64 -8.07 10.78
N ALA A 33 -19.33 -9.00 10.12
CA ALA A 33 -18.70 -10.07 9.36
C ALA A 33 -17.88 -9.52 8.17
N SER A 34 -18.43 -8.54 7.47
CA SER A 34 -17.78 -7.89 6.32
C SER A 34 -16.54 -7.09 6.75
N LEU A 35 -16.62 -6.39 7.89
CA LEU A 35 -15.48 -5.71 8.51
C LEU A 35 -14.40 -6.71 8.90
N TYR A 36 -14.77 -7.83 9.54
CA TYR A 36 -13.81 -8.87 9.89
C TYR A 36 -13.12 -9.46 8.65
N LEU A 37 -13.90 -9.79 7.61
CA LEU A 37 -13.37 -10.30 6.34
C LEU A 37 -12.38 -9.32 5.68
N PHE A 38 -12.73 -8.03 5.70
CA PHE A 38 -11.87 -6.95 5.22
C PHE A 38 -10.56 -6.85 6.02
N LEU A 39 -10.63 -6.90 7.36
CA LEU A 39 -9.45 -6.85 8.23
C LEU A 39 -8.53 -8.07 8.04
N VAL A 40 -9.09 -9.26 7.86
CA VAL A 40 -8.31 -10.46 7.52
C VAL A 40 -7.64 -10.30 6.15
N GLY A 41 -8.36 -9.76 5.16
CA GLY A 41 -7.80 -9.44 3.84
C GLY A 41 -6.59 -8.50 3.93
N LEU A 42 -6.67 -7.41 4.69
CA LEU A 42 -5.55 -6.48 4.90
C LEU A 42 -4.34 -7.14 5.56
N ALA A 43 -4.57 -7.93 6.61
CA ALA A 43 -3.49 -8.59 7.32
C ALA A 43 -2.82 -9.68 6.47
N LEU A 44 -3.61 -10.45 5.71
CA LEU A 44 -3.12 -11.45 4.78
C LEU A 44 -2.33 -10.83 3.63
N MET A 45 -2.80 -9.72 3.09
CA MET A 45 -2.12 -8.95 2.04
C MET A 45 -0.72 -8.52 2.50
N GLY A 46 -0.60 -8.02 3.74
CA GLY A 46 0.70 -7.62 4.30
C GLY A 46 1.70 -8.78 4.42
N ASP A 47 1.24 -10.00 4.71
CA ASP A 47 2.11 -11.18 4.77
C ASP A 47 2.39 -11.76 3.38
N ALA A 48 1.42 -11.75 2.46
CA ALA A 48 1.63 -12.13 1.06
C ALA A 48 2.71 -11.26 0.40
N PHE A 49 2.66 -9.94 0.62
CA PHE A 49 3.67 -9.03 0.10
C PHE A 49 5.06 -9.22 0.70
N LYS A 50 5.19 -9.51 2.00
CA LYS A 50 6.52 -9.84 2.57
C LYS A 50 7.13 -11.07 1.93
N CYS A 51 6.30 -12.05 1.56
CA CYS A 51 6.74 -13.27 0.88
C CYS A 51 7.23 -12.98 -0.54
N LEU A 52 6.47 -12.19 -1.31
CA LEU A 52 6.89 -11.70 -2.64
C LEU A 52 8.10 -10.76 -2.56
N GLY A 53 8.17 -10.00 -1.47
CA GLY A 53 9.18 -9.03 -1.09
C GLY A 53 10.58 -9.63 -0.91
N GLY A 54 10.64 -10.73 -0.18
CA GLY A 54 11.89 -11.28 0.37
C GLY A 54 12.91 -11.78 -0.65
N ARG A 55 12.55 -12.08 -1.91
CA ARG A 55 13.49 -12.68 -2.89
C ARG A 55 13.69 -11.89 -4.19
N GLY A 56 13.03 -10.77 -4.38
CA GLY A 56 13.14 -10.03 -5.65
C GLY A 56 12.49 -8.66 -5.72
N ALA A 57 11.96 -8.12 -4.62
CA ALA A 57 11.16 -6.89 -4.70
C ALA A 57 11.96 -5.60 -4.82
N SER A 58 13.28 -5.59 -4.53
CA SER A 58 14.09 -4.39 -4.77
C SER A 58 14.09 -3.97 -6.25
N SER A 59 13.89 -4.90 -7.20
CA SER A 59 13.83 -4.56 -8.64
C SER A 59 12.43 -4.24 -9.17
N MET A 60 11.36 -4.57 -8.43
CA MET A 60 9.97 -4.27 -8.85
C MET A 60 9.51 -2.87 -8.42
N PHE A 61 10.14 -2.29 -7.39
CA PHE A 61 9.69 -1.04 -6.76
C PHE A 61 10.57 0.18 -7.02
N THR A 62 11.63 0.05 -7.81
CA THR A 62 12.38 1.19 -8.36
C THR A 62 11.61 1.97 -9.44
N SER A 63 10.49 1.40 -9.95
CA SER A 63 9.74 1.94 -11.09
C SER A 63 8.59 2.91 -10.74
N VAL A 64 8.49 3.42 -9.51
CA VAL A 64 7.47 4.44 -9.15
C VAL A 64 8.10 5.63 -8.42
N ASN A 65 9.20 6.15 -8.93
CA ASN A 65 9.75 7.44 -8.46
C ASN A 65 9.01 8.64 -9.08
N ASN A 66 8.15 8.42 -10.06
CA ASN A 66 7.42 9.49 -10.74
C ASN A 66 6.05 9.77 -10.05
N PRO A 67 5.84 10.97 -9.48
CA PRO A 67 4.57 11.33 -8.83
C PRO A 67 3.39 11.37 -9.81
N ILE A 68 3.62 11.72 -11.09
CA ILE A 68 2.56 11.72 -12.11
C ILE A 68 2.12 10.28 -12.41
N ALA A 69 3.07 9.34 -12.49
CA ALA A 69 2.75 7.93 -12.66
C ALA A 69 1.94 7.41 -11.46
N GLY A 70 2.34 7.76 -10.24
CA GLY A 70 1.57 7.45 -9.04
C GLY A 70 0.12 7.96 -9.11
N LEU A 71 -0.08 9.21 -9.52
CA LEU A 71 -1.42 9.79 -9.74
C LEU A 71 -2.25 8.96 -10.73
N MET A 72 -1.67 8.60 -11.87
CA MET A 72 -2.38 7.84 -12.90
C MET A 72 -2.70 6.40 -12.46
N VAL A 73 -1.78 5.74 -11.76
CA VAL A 73 -2.03 4.43 -11.13
C VAL A 73 -3.21 4.52 -10.18
N GLY A 74 -3.29 5.58 -9.37
CA GLY A 74 -4.42 5.82 -8.46
C GLY A 74 -5.76 5.95 -9.19
N ILE A 75 -5.80 6.74 -10.27
CA ILE A 75 -7.00 6.92 -11.10
C ILE A 75 -7.45 5.56 -11.65
N LEU A 76 -6.55 4.85 -12.33
CA LEU A 76 -6.87 3.55 -12.95
C LEU A 76 -7.27 2.51 -11.91
N ALA A 77 -6.56 2.44 -10.78
CA ALA A 77 -6.89 1.51 -9.70
C ALA A 77 -8.33 1.73 -9.20
N THR A 78 -8.75 2.99 -9.03
CA THR A 78 -10.13 3.29 -8.62
C THR A 78 -11.14 3.10 -9.74
N VAL A 79 -10.80 3.35 -11.00
CA VAL A 79 -11.68 3.06 -12.14
C VAL A 79 -11.93 1.55 -12.28
N LEU A 80 -10.90 0.73 -12.08
CA LEU A 80 -11.01 -0.73 -12.16
C LEU A 80 -11.78 -1.30 -10.96
N VAL A 81 -11.47 -0.82 -9.76
CA VAL A 81 -12.09 -1.30 -8.52
C VAL A 81 -13.47 -0.67 -8.29
N GLN A 82 -13.78 0.44 -8.95
CA GLN A 82 -15.00 1.25 -8.82
C GLN A 82 -15.26 1.79 -7.40
N SER A 83 -14.24 1.77 -6.54
CA SER A 83 -14.34 2.18 -5.13
C SER A 83 -13.03 2.80 -4.66
N SER A 84 -13.04 4.11 -4.43
CA SER A 84 -11.86 4.84 -3.98
C SER A 84 -11.47 4.52 -2.54
N SER A 85 -12.41 4.17 -1.67
CA SER A 85 -12.10 3.68 -0.32
C SER A 85 -11.40 2.33 -0.37
N THR A 86 -11.76 1.45 -1.32
CA THR A 86 -11.07 0.18 -1.55
C THR A 86 -9.66 0.42 -2.08
N SER A 87 -9.50 1.23 -3.12
CA SER A 87 -8.17 1.55 -3.69
C SER A 87 -7.26 2.21 -2.65
N THR A 88 -7.78 3.16 -1.88
CA THR A 88 -7.04 3.82 -0.79
C THR A 88 -6.63 2.83 0.29
N SER A 89 -7.53 1.92 0.70
CA SER A 89 -7.23 0.90 1.72
C SER A 89 -6.15 -0.08 1.26
N ILE A 90 -6.12 -0.42 -0.03
CA ILE A 90 -5.04 -1.21 -0.64
C ILE A 90 -3.71 -0.45 -0.52
N VAL A 91 -3.68 0.84 -0.85
CA VAL A 91 -2.47 1.68 -0.72
C VAL A 91 -2.02 1.79 0.74
N VAL A 92 -2.94 2.02 1.68
CA VAL A 92 -2.66 2.02 3.12
C VAL A 92 -2.05 0.68 3.55
N GLY A 93 -2.60 -0.44 3.05
CA GLY A 93 -2.08 -1.79 3.29
C GLY A 93 -0.66 -1.99 2.74
N LEU A 94 -0.38 -1.47 1.54
CA LEU A 94 0.95 -1.52 0.91
C LEU A 94 1.99 -0.71 1.69
N VAL A 95 1.62 0.48 2.16
CA VAL A 95 2.48 1.30 3.04
C VAL A 95 2.67 0.63 4.40
N SER A 96 1.60 0.05 4.96
CA SER A 96 1.67 -0.74 6.20
C SER A 96 2.55 -1.98 6.04
N ALA A 97 2.68 -2.53 4.84
CA ALA A 97 3.56 -3.66 4.56
C ALA A 97 4.99 -3.24 4.21
N ASP A 98 5.32 -1.95 4.33
CA ASP A 98 6.62 -1.34 3.99
C ASP A 98 7.02 -1.60 2.51
N GLN A 99 6.02 -1.80 1.63
CA GLN A 99 6.24 -2.09 0.20
C GLN A 99 6.25 -0.82 -0.66
N ILE A 100 5.48 0.19 -0.26
CA ILE A 100 5.43 1.49 -0.92
C ILE A 100 5.72 2.55 0.13
N THR A 101 6.62 3.47 -0.20
CA THR A 101 6.92 4.61 0.67
C THR A 101 5.74 5.58 0.72
N VAL A 102 5.55 6.27 1.85
CA VAL A 102 4.49 7.27 1.99
C VAL A 102 4.58 8.33 0.88
N LYS A 103 5.81 8.73 0.51
CA LYS A 103 6.08 9.68 -0.58
C LYS A 103 5.46 9.24 -1.91
N SER A 104 5.63 7.96 -2.27
CA SER A 104 5.10 7.40 -3.52
C SER A 104 3.60 7.11 -3.44
N ALA A 105 3.09 6.86 -2.23
CA ALA A 105 1.67 6.60 -1.98
C ALA A 105 0.81 7.87 -2.06
N ILE A 106 1.33 9.05 -1.73
CA ILE A 106 0.55 10.31 -1.72
C ILE A 106 -0.08 10.60 -3.10
N PRO A 107 0.66 10.60 -4.22
CA PRO A 107 0.04 10.80 -5.54
C PRO A 107 -0.98 9.71 -5.90
N ILE A 108 -0.74 8.45 -5.49
CA ILE A 108 -1.71 7.36 -5.73
C ILE A 108 -3.04 7.64 -5.01
N ILE A 109 -3.00 8.14 -3.77
CA ILE A 109 -4.20 8.55 -3.04
C ILE A 109 -4.91 9.73 -3.71
N MET A 110 -4.16 10.73 -4.18
CA MET A 110 -4.73 11.85 -4.96
C MET A 110 -5.46 11.33 -6.20
N GLY A 111 -4.90 10.33 -6.89
CA GLY A 111 -5.49 9.72 -8.08
C GLY A 111 -6.74 8.91 -7.76
N ALA A 112 -6.71 8.16 -6.66
CA ALA A 112 -7.87 7.40 -6.18
C ALA A 112 -9.06 8.31 -5.88
N ASN A 113 -8.82 9.52 -5.36
CA ASN A 113 -9.89 10.51 -5.15
C ASN A 113 -10.53 10.96 -6.46
N ILE A 114 -9.72 11.27 -7.49
CA ILE A 114 -10.23 11.61 -8.83
C ILE A 114 -11.10 10.47 -9.37
N GLY A 115 -10.61 9.22 -9.31
CA GLY A 115 -11.32 8.06 -9.86
C GLY A 115 -12.72 7.80 -9.29
N THR A 116 -13.05 8.32 -8.10
CA THR A 116 -14.37 8.14 -7.44
C THR A 116 -15.54 8.57 -8.33
N SER A 117 -15.34 9.55 -9.21
CA SER A 117 -16.39 10.23 -9.98
C SER A 117 -16.98 9.38 -11.12
N VAL A 118 -16.31 8.30 -11.55
CA VAL A 118 -16.76 7.47 -12.69
C VAL A 118 -18.15 6.90 -12.45
N THR A 119 -18.40 6.37 -11.26
CA THR A 119 -19.70 5.79 -10.88
C THR A 119 -20.85 6.80 -11.01
N ASN A 120 -20.70 8.00 -10.46
CA ASN A 120 -21.72 9.05 -10.54
C ASN A 120 -21.98 9.47 -12.00
N THR A 121 -20.90 9.53 -12.78
CA THR A 121 -20.96 9.90 -14.18
C THR A 121 -21.76 8.88 -14.98
N ILE A 122 -21.54 7.58 -14.72
CA ILE A 122 -22.35 6.50 -15.31
C ILE A 122 -23.82 6.63 -14.91
N VAL A 123 -24.10 6.90 -13.62
CA VAL A 123 -25.48 7.07 -13.13
C VAL A 123 -26.20 8.23 -13.81
N SER A 124 -25.51 9.34 -14.08
CA SER A 124 -26.09 10.49 -14.77
C SER A 124 -26.58 10.15 -16.20
N MET A 125 -25.93 9.21 -16.89
CA MET A 125 -26.35 8.75 -18.22
C MET A 125 -27.72 8.06 -18.21
N GLY A 126 -28.14 7.54 -17.05
CA GLY A 126 -29.50 7.02 -16.85
C GLY A 126 -30.59 8.08 -17.02
N GLN A 127 -30.25 9.37 -16.95
CA GLN A 127 -31.16 10.50 -17.18
C GLN A 127 -31.14 11.01 -18.64
N SER A 128 -30.48 10.29 -19.57
CA SER A 128 -30.30 10.72 -20.97
C SER A 128 -31.58 10.86 -21.80
N GLY A 129 -32.71 10.35 -21.29
CA GLY A 129 -34.03 10.49 -21.92
C GLY A 129 -34.48 11.94 -22.06
N ASN A 130 -34.19 12.79 -21.07
CA ASN A 130 -34.56 14.21 -21.06
C ASN A 130 -33.31 15.08 -21.01
N ARG A 131 -33.21 16.08 -21.90
CA ARG A 131 -32.04 16.96 -22.00
C ARG A 131 -31.79 17.75 -20.70
N LEU A 132 -32.86 18.29 -20.10
CA LEU A 132 -32.74 19.11 -18.89
C LEU A 132 -32.33 18.26 -17.68
N ASP A 133 -32.84 17.02 -17.61
CA ASP A 133 -32.50 16.11 -16.52
C ASP A 133 -31.07 15.60 -16.67
N LEU A 134 -30.63 15.30 -17.90
CA LEU A 134 -29.23 14.95 -18.19
C LEU A 134 -28.27 16.10 -17.87
N GLU A 135 -28.61 17.34 -18.23
CA GLU A 135 -27.80 18.53 -17.94
C GLU A 135 -27.49 18.65 -16.46
N ARG A 136 -28.55 18.62 -15.63
CA ARG A 136 -28.45 18.78 -14.19
C ARG A 136 -27.84 17.56 -13.52
N ALA A 137 -28.15 16.34 -13.99
CA ALA A 137 -27.57 15.12 -13.46
C ALA A 137 -26.07 15.05 -13.75
N PHE A 138 -25.63 15.37 -14.97
CA PHE A 138 -24.22 15.31 -15.34
C PHE A 138 -23.42 16.44 -14.66
N ALA A 139 -23.97 17.65 -14.54
CA ALA A 139 -23.36 18.70 -13.72
C ALA A 139 -23.26 18.27 -12.24
N GLY A 140 -24.32 17.69 -11.69
CA GLY A 140 -24.32 17.16 -10.32
C GLY A 140 -23.31 16.02 -10.11
N ALA A 141 -23.13 15.15 -11.11
CA ALA A 141 -22.16 14.06 -11.05
C ALA A 141 -20.70 14.55 -11.13
N THR A 142 -20.44 15.58 -11.92
CA THR A 142 -19.08 16.08 -12.20
C THR A 142 -18.62 17.18 -11.25
N VAL A 143 -19.50 17.78 -10.44
CA VAL A 143 -19.10 18.86 -9.51
C VAL A 143 -18.06 18.42 -8.48
N HIS A 144 -18.20 17.20 -7.96
CA HIS A 144 -17.19 16.57 -7.09
C HIS A 144 -15.89 16.33 -7.84
N ASP A 145 -15.99 15.88 -9.08
CA ASP A 145 -14.84 15.60 -9.94
C ASP A 145 -14.01 16.86 -10.23
N MET A 146 -14.68 17.95 -10.60
CA MET A 146 -14.04 19.25 -10.84
C MET A 146 -13.31 19.73 -9.59
N PHE A 147 -13.92 19.58 -8.41
CA PHE A 147 -13.26 19.90 -7.15
C PHE A 147 -12.01 19.04 -6.92
N ASN A 148 -12.08 17.72 -7.11
CA ASN A 148 -10.94 16.83 -6.91
C ASN A 148 -9.81 17.12 -7.90
N MET A 149 -10.13 17.29 -9.19
CA MET A 149 -9.17 17.63 -10.23
C MET A 149 -8.48 18.96 -9.93
N LEU A 150 -9.22 20.00 -9.55
CA LEU A 150 -8.65 21.30 -9.17
C LEU A 150 -7.78 21.22 -7.91
N THR A 151 -8.17 20.39 -6.95
CA THR A 151 -7.38 20.14 -5.74
C THR A 151 -6.08 19.41 -6.06
N VAL A 152 -6.10 18.41 -6.93
CA VAL A 152 -4.87 17.75 -7.41
C VAL A 152 -4.00 18.72 -8.21
N LEU A 153 -4.61 19.49 -9.12
CA LEU A 153 -3.89 20.47 -9.95
C LEU A 153 -3.20 21.55 -9.12
N THR A 154 -3.69 21.84 -7.92
CA THR A 154 -3.07 22.80 -6.99
C THR A 154 -2.08 22.12 -6.03
N LEU A 155 -2.49 21.05 -5.36
CA LEU A 155 -1.69 20.43 -4.31
C LEU A 155 -0.58 19.53 -4.84
N LEU A 156 -0.74 18.85 -5.98
CA LEU A 156 0.30 17.97 -6.51
C LEU A 156 1.56 18.75 -6.92
N PRO A 157 1.49 19.87 -7.67
CA PRO A 157 2.68 20.68 -7.94
C PRO A 157 3.34 21.20 -6.67
N ILE A 158 2.56 21.65 -5.68
CA ILE A 158 3.08 22.09 -4.39
C ILE A 158 3.80 20.93 -3.69
N GLU A 159 3.21 19.74 -3.67
CA GLU A 159 3.81 18.54 -3.08
C GLU A 159 5.16 18.23 -3.73
N ILE A 160 5.23 18.28 -5.06
CA ILE A 160 6.46 18.01 -5.82
C ILE A 160 7.53 19.07 -5.54
N ILE A 161 7.17 20.35 -5.55
CA ILE A 161 8.12 21.45 -5.30
C ILE A 161 8.67 21.36 -3.87
N PHE A 162 7.81 21.15 -2.88
CA PHE A 162 8.25 20.99 -1.50
C PHE A 162 9.10 19.73 -1.31
N ALA A 163 8.76 18.63 -1.98
CA ALA A 163 9.56 17.41 -1.94
C ALA A 163 10.95 17.61 -2.57
N ALA A 164 11.06 18.43 -3.60
CA ALA A 164 12.34 18.80 -4.21
C ALA A 164 13.19 19.67 -3.28
N ILE A 165 12.56 20.56 -2.49
CA ILE A 165 13.25 21.45 -1.54
C ILE A 165 13.71 20.68 -0.29
N SER A 166 12.84 19.80 0.25
CA SER A 166 13.09 19.12 1.53
C SER A 166 13.91 17.84 1.41
N GLY A 167 14.04 17.27 0.19
CA GLY A 167 14.72 16.00 -0.07
C GLY A 167 13.93 14.75 0.33
N GLU A 168 13.11 14.80 1.39
CA GLU A 168 12.37 13.65 1.91
C GLU A 168 10.92 13.56 1.42
N GLY A 169 10.15 14.65 1.43
CA GLY A 169 8.71 14.62 1.10
C GLY A 169 8.05 16.00 1.00
N GLY A 170 6.85 16.08 0.42
CA GLY A 170 6.19 17.35 0.16
C GLY A 170 5.40 17.91 1.36
N LEU A 171 4.56 18.90 1.09
CA LEU A 171 3.78 19.61 2.09
C LEU A 171 2.86 18.67 2.90
N LEU A 172 2.08 17.82 2.21
CA LEU A 172 1.17 16.89 2.86
C LEU A 172 1.95 15.84 3.65
N TYR A 173 3.06 15.35 3.10
CA TYR A 173 3.94 14.41 3.79
C TYR A 173 4.37 14.93 5.16
N TRP A 174 4.86 16.17 5.24
CA TRP A 174 5.36 16.77 6.48
C TRP A 174 4.28 17.07 7.50
N ILE A 175 3.14 17.63 7.06
CA ILE A 175 2.01 17.89 7.98
C ILE A 175 1.50 16.57 8.56
N ALA A 176 1.33 15.55 7.71
CA ALA A 176 0.90 14.23 8.17
C ALA A 176 1.94 13.57 9.08
N LYS A 177 3.25 13.70 8.77
CA LYS A 177 4.34 13.18 9.61
C LYS A 177 4.27 13.77 11.01
N GLY A 178 4.19 15.09 11.11
CA GLY A 178 4.13 15.79 12.40
C GLY A 178 2.90 15.40 13.25
N ILE A 179 1.73 15.22 12.63
CA ILE A 179 0.54 14.73 13.34
C ILE A 179 0.71 13.27 13.76
N THR A 180 1.31 12.44 12.91
CA THR A 180 1.54 11.01 13.18
C THR A 180 2.52 10.83 14.33
N GLU A 181 3.61 11.60 14.36
CA GLU A 181 4.62 11.59 15.44
C GLU A 181 4.01 11.97 16.79
N GLN A 182 3.06 12.91 16.81
CA GLN A 182 2.35 13.27 18.04
C GLN A 182 1.36 12.18 18.49
N LEU A 183 0.76 11.44 17.56
CA LEU A 183 -0.24 10.41 17.87
C LEU A 183 0.38 9.07 18.27
N VAL A 184 1.46 8.64 17.59
CA VAL A 184 2.04 7.28 17.70
C VAL A 184 3.50 7.31 18.18
N GLY A 185 4.05 8.49 18.46
CA GLY A 185 5.47 8.66 18.76
C GLY A 185 6.32 8.68 17.49
N GLY A 186 7.62 9.00 17.66
CA GLY A 186 8.56 9.05 16.53
C GLY A 186 8.70 7.71 15.81
N GLU A 187 9.23 7.72 14.60
CA GLU A 187 9.41 6.55 13.73
C GLU A 187 10.21 5.40 14.38
N LYS A 188 10.99 5.68 15.43
CA LYS A 188 11.76 4.72 16.24
C LYS A 188 11.02 4.18 17.46
N SER A 189 9.84 4.69 17.80
CA SER A 189 8.97 4.07 18.79
C SER A 189 8.41 2.78 18.19
N GLY A 190 8.97 1.64 18.60
CA GLY A 190 8.34 0.35 18.37
C GLY A 190 6.87 0.40 18.80
N ALA A 191 6.01 -0.38 18.12
CA ALA A 191 4.56 -0.35 18.28
C ALA A 191 4.15 -0.16 19.75
N LEU A 192 3.56 1.00 20.08
CA LEU A 192 3.17 1.36 21.45
C LEU A 192 2.21 0.33 22.09
N PHE A 193 1.54 -0.49 21.27
CA PHE A 193 0.69 -1.61 21.67
C PHE A 193 0.72 -2.73 20.61
N ASP A 194 0.59 -4.00 21.03
CA ASP A 194 0.25 -5.08 20.12
C ASP A 194 -1.14 -4.80 19.52
N SER A 195 -1.22 -4.67 18.19
CA SER A 195 -2.47 -4.35 17.49
C SER A 195 -3.57 -5.34 17.93
N PRO A 196 -4.67 -4.86 18.56
CA PRO A 196 -5.82 -5.69 18.91
C PRO A 196 -6.37 -6.46 17.71
N ILE A 197 -6.14 -5.91 16.52
CA ILE A 197 -6.61 -6.48 15.26
C ILE A 197 -5.71 -7.60 14.79
N LYS A 198 -4.40 -7.53 15.03
CA LYS A 198 -3.52 -8.67 14.80
C LYS A 198 -3.90 -9.86 15.70
N VAL A 199 -4.36 -9.63 16.92
CA VAL A 199 -4.84 -10.72 17.81
C VAL A 199 -6.06 -11.41 17.19
N VAL A 200 -7.00 -10.64 16.64
CA VAL A 200 -8.25 -11.15 16.07
C VAL A 200 -8.06 -11.77 14.68
N THR A 201 -7.18 -11.23 13.84
CA THR A 201 -6.97 -11.71 12.46
C THR A 201 -5.87 -12.76 12.34
N SER A 202 -4.87 -12.78 13.24
CA SER A 202 -3.71 -13.67 13.14
C SER A 202 -4.04 -15.17 13.06
N PRO A 203 -5.08 -15.72 13.74
CA PRO A 203 -5.40 -17.14 13.61
C PRO A 203 -5.77 -17.51 12.17
N VAL A 204 -6.57 -16.67 11.50
CA VAL A 204 -6.99 -16.91 10.12
C VAL A 204 -5.83 -16.66 9.16
N VAL A 205 -5.07 -15.57 9.37
CA VAL A 205 -3.91 -15.24 8.51
C VAL A 205 -2.87 -16.34 8.56
N LYS A 206 -2.47 -16.80 9.76
CA LYS A 206 -1.50 -17.91 9.92
C LYS A 206 -2.02 -19.23 9.35
N GLY A 207 -3.35 -19.43 9.35
CA GLY A 207 -3.97 -20.56 8.68
C GLY A 207 -3.78 -20.52 7.16
N VAL A 208 -3.72 -19.32 6.57
CA VAL A 208 -3.51 -19.14 5.12
C VAL A 208 -2.02 -19.10 4.78
N ILE A 209 -1.25 -18.19 5.38
CA ILE A 209 0.19 -18.02 5.16
C ILE A 209 0.90 -17.77 6.50
N SER A 210 1.96 -18.51 6.75
CA SER A 210 2.82 -18.34 7.92
C SER A 210 4.24 -18.09 7.47
N ASN A 211 4.66 -16.82 7.53
CA ASN A 211 5.98 -16.40 7.07
C ASN A 211 7.06 -16.58 8.15
N ASN A 212 8.23 -17.01 7.72
CA ASN A 212 9.45 -17.00 8.51
C ASN A 212 10.06 -15.59 8.52
N LYS A 213 9.64 -14.77 9.50
CA LYS A 213 10.11 -13.38 9.66
C LYS A 213 11.63 -13.24 9.72
N TYR A 214 12.35 -14.26 10.18
CA TYR A 214 13.80 -14.19 10.33
C TYR A 214 14.53 -14.39 9.00
N VAL A 215 13.99 -15.22 8.10
CA VAL A 215 14.48 -15.37 6.72
C VAL A 215 14.23 -14.07 5.95
N ILE A 216 13.03 -13.50 6.06
CA ILE A 216 12.69 -12.21 5.43
C ILE A 216 13.65 -11.11 5.92
N ASN A 217 13.82 -10.95 7.23
CA ASN A 217 14.71 -9.93 7.78
C ASN A 217 16.16 -10.08 7.29
N ALA A 218 16.64 -11.32 7.15
CA ALA A 218 17.99 -11.59 6.64
C ALA A 218 18.16 -11.31 5.13
N LEU A 219 17.06 -11.26 4.38
CA LEU A 219 17.04 -10.94 2.94
C LEU A 219 16.75 -9.45 2.65
N THR A 220 15.92 -8.77 3.46
CA THR A 220 15.38 -7.43 3.14
C THR A 220 16.04 -6.27 3.87
N LEU A 221 16.58 -6.48 5.07
CA LEU A 221 17.33 -5.43 5.78
C LEU A 221 18.79 -5.49 5.35
N GLU A 222 19.46 -4.34 5.25
CA GLU A 222 20.89 -4.17 4.96
C GLU A 222 21.83 -4.84 6.00
N LEU A 223 21.37 -5.88 6.69
CA LEU A 223 22.18 -6.77 7.53
C LEU A 223 23.36 -7.39 6.77
N GLY A 224 23.29 -7.38 5.43
CA GLY A 224 24.34 -7.80 4.51
C GLY A 224 24.45 -9.32 4.44
N GLU A 225 25.00 -9.83 3.34
CA GLU A 225 25.49 -11.19 3.32
C GLU A 225 26.64 -11.34 4.33
N PRO A 226 26.89 -12.55 4.87
CA PRO A 226 28.08 -12.81 5.66
C PRO A 226 29.31 -12.32 4.90
N MET A 227 30.08 -11.41 5.51
CA MET A 227 31.22 -10.80 4.82
C MET A 227 32.41 -11.74 4.90
N PRO A 228 32.95 -12.24 3.77
CA PRO A 228 34.13 -13.11 3.81
C PRO A 228 35.35 -12.31 4.27
N LEU A 229 36.16 -12.87 5.17
CA LEU A 229 37.50 -12.35 5.47
C LEU A 229 38.45 -12.65 4.31
N GLY A 230 39.34 -11.70 4.00
CA GLY A 230 40.39 -11.89 3.01
C GLY A 230 41.48 -12.86 3.48
N THR A 231 42.17 -13.50 2.54
CA THR A 231 43.29 -14.41 2.83
C THR A 231 44.50 -13.72 3.47
N ALA A 232 44.59 -12.39 3.39
CA ALA A 232 45.65 -11.59 4.01
C ALA A 232 45.47 -11.37 5.51
N ASP A 233 44.27 -11.63 6.05
CA ASP A 233 43.91 -11.39 7.46
C ASP A 233 44.07 -12.64 8.34
N VAL A 234 44.48 -13.77 7.76
CA VAL A 234 44.60 -15.06 8.45
C VAL A 234 46.07 -15.43 8.57
N ASN A 235 46.57 -15.55 9.81
CA ASN A 235 47.93 -16.00 10.05
C ASN A 235 48.03 -17.52 9.78
N ALA A 236 48.44 -17.89 8.56
CA ALA A 236 48.51 -19.28 8.10
C ALA A 236 49.44 -20.17 8.96
N SER A 237 50.30 -19.59 9.81
CA SER A 237 51.15 -20.35 10.73
C SER A 237 50.42 -20.96 11.93
N GLU A 238 49.18 -20.55 12.24
CA GLU A 238 48.41 -21.03 13.42
C GLU A 238 47.43 -22.17 13.09
N CYS A 239 47.21 -22.47 11.80
CA CYS A 239 46.31 -23.54 11.33
C CYS A 239 46.78 -24.96 11.71
N ALA A 240 47.94 -25.11 12.37
CA ALA A 240 48.65 -26.38 12.53
C ALA A 240 48.52 -27.06 13.92
N SER A 241 47.63 -26.62 14.81
CA SER A 241 47.71 -27.07 16.21
C SER A 241 46.61 -27.98 16.74
N ASP A 242 45.65 -28.48 15.95
CA ASP A 242 44.64 -29.39 16.52
C ASP A 242 44.22 -30.57 15.62
N ARG A 243 45.20 -31.44 15.35
CA ARG A 243 44.93 -32.88 15.35
C ARG A 243 46.03 -33.59 16.13
N ARG A 244 45.68 -34.02 17.34
CA ARG A 244 46.38 -35.08 18.07
C ARG A 244 46.52 -36.29 17.13
N LEU A 245 47.70 -36.45 16.51
CA LEU A 245 48.13 -37.76 16.03
C LEU A 245 48.13 -38.64 17.28
N LYS A 246 47.26 -39.66 17.31
CA LYS A 246 47.34 -40.71 18.33
C LYS A 246 48.77 -41.22 18.33
N GLU A 247 49.43 -41.14 19.48
CA GLU A 247 50.72 -41.80 19.74
C GLU A 247 50.62 -43.24 19.24
N THR A 248 51.23 -43.50 18.10
CA THR A 248 51.57 -44.85 17.69
C THR A 248 53.01 -45.01 18.12
N THR A 249 53.17 -45.72 19.23
CA THR A 249 54.43 -46.24 19.71
C THR A 249 55.11 -47.01 18.58
N TRP A 250 56.17 -46.45 18.02
CA TRP A 250 57.19 -47.20 17.30
C TRP A 250 58.50 -46.91 18.03
N ALA A 251 58.87 -47.87 18.88
CA ALA A 251 60.22 -48.00 19.37
C ALA A 251 61.10 -48.32 18.16
N ASP A 252 61.99 -47.41 17.78
CA ASP A 252 63.27 -47.82 17.21
C ASP A 252 64.35 -46.73 17.33
N GLU A 253 65.55 -47.18 17.68
CA GLU A 253 66.77 -46.39 17.71
C GLU A 253 67.24 -46.15 16.27
N SER A 254 67.04 -44.94 15.71
CA SER A 254 67.93 -44.37 14.67
C SER A 254 67.41 -43.02 14.16
N LEU A 255 67.78 -41.94 14.86
CA LEU A 255 67.86 -40.62 14.26
C LEU A 255 69.14 -40.57 13.40
N GLN A 256 69.00 -40.84 12.10
CA GLN A 256 69.95 -40.33 11.10
C GLN A 256 69.24 -39.33 10.20
N ALA A 257 69.88 -38.17 10.07
CA ALA A 257 69.45 -37.01 9.32
C ALA A 257 69.04 -37.38 7.89
N VAL A 258 67.85 -36.95 7.48
CA VAL A 258 67.44 -36.94 6.08
C VAL A 258 67.30 -35.47 5.65
N GLU A 259 68.41 -34.94 5.15
CA GLU A 259 68.47 -33.71 4.35
C GLU A 259 68.08 -34.04 2.91
N ASP A 260 66.78 -34.11 2.63
CA ASP A 260 66.32 -34.15 1.24
C ASP A 260 65.20 -33.11 1.01
N ASP A 261 65.46 -32.18 0.08
CA ASP A 261 64.54 -31.10 -0.31
C ASP A 261 63.20 -31.64 -0.81
N ALA A 262 63.19 -32.86 -1.37
CA ALA A 262 61.96 -33.54 -1.80
C ALA A 262 61.05 -33.90 -0.62
N SER A 263 61.64 -34.28 0.52
CA SER A 263 60.89 -34.61 1.74
C SER A 263 60.36 -33.36 2.43
N ARG A 264 61.12 -32.25 2.42
CA ARG A 264 60.63 -30.93 2.88
C ARG A 264 59.55 -30.37 1.95
N ALA A 265 59.68 -30.56 0.64
CA ALA A 265 58.65 -30.18 -0.33
C ALA A 265 57.37 -31.01 -0.17
N LEU A 266 57.47 -32.31 0.14
CA LEU A 266 56.31 -33.15 0.46
C LEU A 266 55.70 -32.81 1.83
N LEU A 267 56.51 -32.41 2.82
CA LEU A 267 56.02 -31.93 4.11
C LEU A 267 55.29 -30.59 3.95
N ASN A 268 55.89 -29.63 3.23
CA ASN A 268 55.29 -28.33 2.91
C ASN A 268 54.02 -28.50 2.06
N ARG A 269 54.01 -29.43 1.10
CA ARG A 269 52.83 -29.77 0.30
C ARG A 269 51.75 -30.51 1.10
N ARG A 270 52.10 -31.21 2.19
CA ARG A 270 51.12 -31.77 3.15
C ARG A 270 50.64 -30.73 4.17
N LEU A 271 51.47 -29.75 4.52
CA LEU A 271 51.11 -28.59 5.35
C LEU A 271 50.19 -27.60 4.60
N ASP A 272 50.43 -27.38 3.29
CA ASP A 272 49.53 -26.66 2.38
C ASP A 272 48.17 -27.35 2.19
N VAL A 273 48.03 -28.62 2.59
CA VAL A 273 46.79 -29.41 2.51
C VAL A 273 46.03 -29.42 3.84
N ALA A 274 46.53 -28.74 4.89
CA ALA A 274 45.97 -28.81 6.24
C ALA A 274 44.95 -27.72 6.60
N CYS A 275 44.84 -26.62 5.84
CA CYS A 275 43.65 -25.76 5.89
C CYS A 275 42.80 -26.09 4.64
N PRO A 276 41.61 -26.71 4.78
CA PRO A 276 40.61 -26.57 3.72
C PRO A 276 40.37 -25.07 3.47
N PRO A 277 39.77 -24.64 2.35
CA PRO A 277 39.36 -23.25 2.19
C PRO A 277 38.18 -22.97 3.13
N THR A 278 38.39 -22.98 4.44
CA THR A 278 37.43 -22.52 5.43
C THR A 278 37.44 -21.01 5.33
N GLN A 279 36.53 -20.48 4.52
CA GLN A 279 36.31 -19.05 4.43
C GLN A 279 35.71 -18.58 5.74
N TYR A 280 36.41 -17.69 6.43
CA TYR A 280 35.88 -17.07 7.64
C TYR A 280 34.91 -15.97 7.24
N TYR A 281 33.84 -15.81 8.02
CA TYR A 281 32.80 -14.83 7.76
C TYR A 281 32.53 -13.98 8.98
N CYS A 282 32.49 -12.66 8.80
CA CYS A 282 31.99 -11.73 9.80
C CYS A 282 30.48 -11.56 9.65
N VAL A 283 29.75 -11.84 10.72
CA VAL A 283 28.29 -11.75 10.80
C VAL A 283 27.92 -10.64 11.80
N SER A 284 27.05 -9.72 11.41
CA SER A 284 26.55 -8.68 12.31
C SER A 284 25.78 -9.28 13.50
N SER A 285 25.78 -8.61 14.65
CA SER A 285 25.06 -9.06 15.85
C SER A 285 23.58 -9.34 15.59
N ASP A 286 22.95 -8.56 14.70
CA ASP A 286 21.55 -8.72 14.36
C ASP A 286 21.30 -9.86 13.36
N LEU A 287 22.21 -10.10 12.42
CA LEU A 287 22.15 -11.27 11.53
C LEU A 287 22.37 -12.59 12.30
N ASP A 288 23.27 -12.60 13.29
CA ASP A 288 23.51 -13.76 14.17
C ASP A 288 22.25 -14.14 14.98
N LYS A 289 21.52 -13.15 15.51
CA LYS A 289 20.24 -13.39 16.21
C LYS A 289 19.20 -14.01 15.28
N ASN A 290 19.16 -13.56 14.02
CA ASN A 290 18.27 -14.12 13.00
C ASN A 290 18.66 -15.57 12.68
N PHE A 291 19.95 -15.88 12.48
CA PHE A 291 20.40 -17.25 12.20
C PHE A 291 19.92 -18.25 13.25
N LYS A 292 20.10 -17.91 14.53
CA LYS A 292 19.63 -18.75 15.65
C LYS A 292 18.12 -18.98 15.62
N SER A 293 17.38 -17.99 15.15
CA SER A 293 15.91 -17.99 15.13
C SER A 293 15.31 -18.64 13.89
N ILE A 294 16.05 -18.68 12.77
CA ILE A 294 15.68 -19.40 11.55
C ILE A 294 15.67 -20.91 11.81
N SER A 295 16.73 -21.43 12.42
CA SER A 295 16.84 -22.83 12.79
C SER A 295 17.79 -23.00 13.98
N SER A 296 17.24 -23.15 15.18
CA SER A 296 18.04 -23.36 16.39
C SER A 296 18.87 -24.64 16.34
N LYS A 297 18.33 -25.70 15.71
CA LYS A 297 19.02 -26.98 15.51
C LYS A 297 20.19 -26.84 14.54
N ALA A 298 19.97 -26.23 13.38
CA ALA A 298 21.04 -26.05 12.40
C ALA A 298 22.07 -25.03 12.87
N TYR A 299 21.66 -23.97 13.58
CA TYR A 299 22.59 -23.01 14.20
C TYR A 299 23.55 -23.70 15.19
N ALA A 300 23.05 -24.63 16.01
CA ALA A 300 23.89 -25.35 16.97
C ALA A 300 24.74 -26.47 16.34
N SER A 301 24.25 -27.10 15.25
CA SER A 301 24.91 -28.28 14.66
C SER A 301 25.78 -27.99 13.43
N LYS A 302 25.51 -26.89 12.71
CA LYS A 302 26.19 -26.53 11.45
C LYS A 302 27.00 -25.24 11.54
N LEU A 303 26.73 -24.35 12.50
CA LEU A 303 27.43 -23.07 12.61
C LEU A 303 28.57 -23.17 13.63
N THR A 304 29.82 -23.10 13.16
CA THR A 304 31.01 -23.22 14.02
C THR A 304 31.66 -21.86 14.28
N LYS A 305 31.88 -21.53 15.56
CA LYS A 305 32.55 -20.28 15.98
C LYS A 305 34.06 -20.35 15.77
N CYS A 306 34.67 -19.24 15.36
CA CYS A 306 36.12 -19.17 15.09
C CYS A 306 37.02 -19.46 16.32
N ALA A 307 36.56 -19.11 17.53
CA ALA A 307 37.35 -19.26 18.77
C ALA A 307 37.76 -20.70 19.13
N GLY A 308 37.12 -21.72 18.52
CA GLY A 308 37.42 -23.14 18.77
C GLY A 308 38.45 -23.77 17.84
N HIS A 309 38.96 -23.04 16.84
CA HIS A 309 39.80 -23.58 15.77
C HIS A 309 41.16 -22.87 15.61
N GLY A 310 41.73 -22.38 16.70
CA GLY A 310 43.13 -21.89 16.72
C GLY A 310 43.36 -20.54 16.05
N VAL A 311 42.31 -19.76 15.80
CA VAL A 311 42.44 -18.39 15.29
C VAL A 311 42.58 -17.45 16.50
N THR A 312 43.82 -17.19 16.94
CA THR A 312 44.13 -16.13 17.92
C THR A 312 44.32 -14.80 17.21
N LEU A 313 43.29 -14.33 16.51
CA LEU A 313 43.19 -12.93 16.13
C LEU A 313 42.53 -12.17 17.27
N ASP A 314 43.23 -11.15 17.79
CA ASP A 314 42.59 -10.08 18.57
C ASP A 314 41.55 -9.43 17.65
N GLU A 315 40.27 -9.80 17.86
CA GLU A 315 39.08 -9.33 17.13
C GLU A 315 39.20 -9.33 15.59
N PRO A 316 39.08 -10.49 14.90
CA PRO A 316 39.18 -10.57 13.43
C PRO A 316 38.07 -9.82 12.67
N CYS A 317 37.06 -9.30 13.37
CA CYS A 317 35.97 -8.52 12.80
C CYS A 317 35.84 -7.20 13.55
N THR A 318 35.96 -6.08 12.84
CA THR A 318 35.67 -4.74 13.39
C THR A 318 34.16 -4.57 13.67
N ASP A 319 33.80 -3.65 14.57
CA ASP A 319 32.42 -3.24 14.88
C ASP A 319 31.50 -4.32 15.48
N ASN A 320 31.94 -5.03 16.54
CA ASN A 320 31.07 -5.90 17.37
C ASN A 320 30.39 -7.05 16.59
N ARG A 321 31.04 -7.49 15.49
CA ARG A 321 30.59 -8.58 14.62
C ARG A 321 31.16 -9.92 15.11
N LYS A 322 30.45 -11.02 14.84
CA LYS A 322 30.83 -12.37 15.26
C LYS A 322 31.44 -13.16 14.09
N CYS A 323 32.52 -13.88 14.36
CA CYS A 323 33.22 -14.70 13.38
C CYS A 323 32.68 -16.15 13.36
N TYR A 324 32.38 -16.66 12.17
CA TYR A 324 31.95 -18.03 11.90
C TYR A 324 32.69 -18.64 10.70
N LEU A 325 32.90 -19.96 10.71
CA LEU A 325 33.60 -20.70 9.63
C LEU A 325 32.68 -21.09 8.46
N ASP A 326 31.40 -21.32 8.72
CA ASP A 326 30.43 -21.84 7.73
C ASP A 326 29.19 -20.93 7.58
N ALA A 327 29.32 -19.64 7.90
CA ALA A 327 28.17 -18.75 7.83
C ALA A 327 27.70 -18.49 6.39
N GLY A 328 28.59 -18.53 5.38
CA GLY A 328 28.21 -18.42 3.98
C GLY A 328 27.31 -19.57 3.51
N THR A 329 27.70 -20.82 3.78
CA THR A 329 26.91 -22.01 3.43
C THR A 329 25.60 -22.08 4.24
N TYR A 330 25.62 -21.68 5.51
CA TYR A 330 24.40 -21.56 6.31
C TYR A 330 23.44 -20.50 5.74
N TYR A 331 23.96 -19.35 5.33
CA TYR A 331 23.17 -18.29 4.70
C TYR A 331 22.56 -18.80 3.39
N GLU A 332 23.34 -19.48 2.55
CA GLU A 332 22.84 -20.03 1.30
C GLU A 332 21.76 -21.10 1.51
N ASP A 333 21.99 -22.07 2.42
CA ASP A 333 21.05 -23.17 2.70
C ASP A 333 19.74 -22.69 3.36
N TYR A 334 19.82 -21.77 4.31
CA TYR A 334 18.71 -21.43 5.22
C TYR A 334 18.13 -20.03 5.02
N VAL A 335 18.82 -19.13 4.33
CA VAL A 335 18.36 -17.77 4.03
C VAL A 335 18.06 -17.64 2.54
N THR A 336 19.02 -17.91 1.66
CA THR A 336 18.85 -17.76 0.20
C THR A 336 17.90 -18.84 -0.34
N ASN A 337 18.20 -20.11 -0.06
CA ASN A 337 17.41 -21.26 -0.51
C ASN A 337 16.34 -21.70 0.51
N GLY A 338 16.40 -21.19 1.75
CA GLY A 338 15.45 -21.53 2.80
C GLY A 338 14.05 -20.94 2.57
N HIS A 339 13.00 -21.74 2.76
CA HIS A 339 11.62 -21.30 2.52
C HIS A 339 11.20 -20.11 3.40
N ILE A 340 10.62 -19.09 2.76
CA ILE A 340 9.98 -17.95 3.43
C ILE A 340 8.65 -18.39 4.04
N ILE A 341 7.88 -19.23 3.34
CA ILE A 341 6.64 -19.79 3.85
C ILE A 341 6.96 -21.02 4.71
N LYS A 342 6.73 -20.91 6.02
CA LYS A 342 6.96 -21.99 6.98
C LYS A 342 5.72 -22.86 7.19
N GLY A 343 4.54 -22.36 6.84
CA GLY A 343 3.30 -23.11 6.97
C GLY A 343 2.07 -22.35 6.47
N GLY A 344 0.90 -22.96 6.65
CA GLY A 344 -0.39 -22.45 6.18
C GLY A 344 -0.84 -23.14 4.89
N PHE A 345 -2.06 -22.84 4.45
CA PHE A 345 -2.67 -23.41 3.26
C PHE A 345 -1.80 -23.30 2.00
N VAL A 346 -1.01 -22.22 1.87
CA VAL A 346 -0.18 -21.97 0.68
C VAL A 346 1.24 -22.54 0.75
N GLN A 347 1.58 -23.32 1.79
CA GLN A 347 2.95 -23.82 2.00
C GLN A 347 3.48 -24.69 0.84
N ASP A 348 2.60 -25.48 0.21
CA ASP A 348 2.99 -26.46 -0.82
C ASP A 348 3.17 -25.81 -2.20
N ALA A 349 2.82 -24.52 -2.36
CA ALA A 349 2.91 -23.78 -3.61
C ALA A 349 4.27 -23.08 -3.83
N GLY A 350 5.22 -23.25 -2.90
CA GLY A 350 6.51 -22.55 -2.90
C GLY A 350 6.38 -21.05 -2.56
N ASP A 351 7.51 -20.36 -2.35
CA ASP A 351 7.48 -18.98 -1.81
C ASP A 351 6.87 -17.96 -2.77
N MET A 352 7.20 -18.04 -4.06
CA MET A 352 6.64 -17.13 -5.06
C MET A 352 5.17 -17.48 -5.38
N GLY A 353 4.87 -18.76 -5.61
CA GLY A 353 3.52 -19.23 -5.91
C GLY A 353 2.56 -19.02 -4.73
N GLY A 354 2.98 -19.39 -3.52
CA GLY A 354 2.22 -19.17 -2.30
C GLY A 354 2.02 -17.69 -1.98
N GLY A 355 3.02 -16.84 -2.25
CA GLY A 355 2.88 -15.38 -2.17
C GLY A 355 1.82 -14.83 -3.11
N ILE A 356 1.82 -15.24 -4.39
CA ILE A 356 0.82 -14.81 -5.39
C ILE A 356 -0.59 -15.31 -5.03
N ILE A 357 -0.72 -16.58 -4.65
CA ILE A 357 -2.02 -17.17 -4.27
C ILE A 357 -2.57 -16.47 -3.03
N ALA A 358 -1.75 -16.26 -2.00
CA ALA A 358 -2.14 -15.53 -0.80
C ALA A 358 -2.52 -14.07 -1.13
N LEU A 359 -1.82 -13.43 -2.08
CA LEU A 359 -2.15 -12.08 -2.52
C LEU A 359 -3.50 -12.02 -3.23
N ILE A 360 -3.77 -12.93 -4.17
CA ILE A 360 -5.07 -13.02 -4.87
C ILE A 360 -6.18 -13.27 -3.87
N LEU A 361 -6.00 -14.23 -2.95
CA LEU A 361 -6.98 -14.53 -1.91
C LEU A 361 -7.23 -13.32 -1.01
N SER A 362 -6.16 -12.61 -0.62
CA SER A 362 -6.27 -11.39 0.20
C SER A 362 -7.05 -10.29 -0.50
N LEU A 363 -6.84 -10.10 -1.80
CA LEU A 363 -7.55 -9.10 -2.59
C LEU A 363 -9.03 -9.46 -2.74
N ILE A 364 -9.36 -10.75 -2.94
CA ILE A 364 -10.74 -11.22 -2.97
C ILE A 364 -11.43 -10.98 -1.62
N MET A 365 -10.77 -11.32 -0.50
CA MET A 365 -11.31 -11.09 0.85
C MET A 365 -11.48 -9.60 1.16
N LEU A 366 -10.49 -8.78 0.77
CA LEU A 366 -10.54 -7.33 0.95
C LEU A 366 -11.69 -6.71 0.14
N CYS A 367 -11.79 -7.01 -1.15
CA CYS A 367 -12.85 -6.52 -2.03
C CYS A 367 -14.23 -7.05 -1.59
N GLY A 368 -14.34 -8.34 -1.26
CA GLY A 368 -15.57 -8.98 -0.80
C GLY A 368 -16.05 -8.41 0.53
N GLY A 369 -15.14 -8.23 1.50
CA GLY A 369 -15.44 -7.61 2.80
C GLY A 369 -15.90 -6.17 2.64
N LEU A 370 -15.23 -5.37 1.80
CA LEU A 370 -15.63 -3.99 1.59
C LEU A 370 -16.95 -3.87 0.80
N PHE A 371 -17.16 -4.71 -0.22
CA PHE A 371 -18.44 -4.76 -0.95
C PHE A 371 -19.60 -5.19 -0.05
N GLY A 372 -19.40 -6.25 0.75
CA GLY A 372 -20.39 -6.71 1.73
C GLY A 372 -20.73 -5.65 2.77
N LEU A 373 -19.71 -4.95 3.27
CA LEU A 373 -19.86 -3.84 4.21
C LEU A 373 -20.73 -2.74 3.60
N VAL A 374 -20.39 -2.28 2.39
CA VAL A 374 -21.14 -1.24 1.67
C VAL A 374 -22.59 -1.69 1.44
N LYS A 375 -22.81 -2.94 1.00
CA LYS A 375 -24.15 -3.43 0.67
C LYS A 375 -25.05 -3.57 1.91
N CYS A 376 -24.53 -4.09 3.01
CA CYS A 376 -25.28 -4.17 4.27
C CYS A 376 -25.65 -2.77 4.77
N LEU A 377 -24.71 -1.83 4.70
CA LEU A 377 -24.88 -0.48 5.17
C LEU A 377 -25.89 0.30 4.29
N GLN A 378 -25.80 0.14 2.96
CA GLN A 378 -26.79 0.66 2.00
C GLN A 378 -28.22 0.19 2.33
N MET A 379 -28.40 -1.12 2.55
CA MET A 379 -29.71 -1.72 2.83
C MET A 379 -30.34 -1.13 4.10
N LEU A 380 -29.53 -0.82 5.11
CA LEU A 380 -30.00 -0.25 6.37
C LEU A 380 -30.34 1.26 6.28
N LEU A 381 -29.70 2.01 5.38
CA LEU A 381 -29.60 3.47 5.50
C LEU A 381 -30.20 4.27 4.35
N ILE A 382 -30.33 3.72 3.13
CA ILE A 382 -30.80 4.48 1.95
C ILE A 382 -32.19 5.10 2.16
N LYS A 383 -33.11 4.39 2.83
CA LYS A 383 -34.48 4.88 3.06
C LYS A 383 -34.52 6.13 3.96
N LYS A 384 -33.73 6.12 5.04
CA LYS A 384 -33.61 7.28 5.95
C LYS A 384 -32.76 8.40 5.33
N ALA A 385 -31.72 8.04 4.56
CA ALA A 385 -30.84 8.98 3.88
C ALA A 385 -31.62 9.88 2.92
N LYS A 386 -32.53 9.34 2.08
CA LYS A 386 -33.37 10.15 1.16
C LYS A 386 -34.16 11.25 1.91
N LYS A 387 -34.75 10.92 3.07
CA LYS A 387 -35.52 11.88 3.89
C LYS A 387 -34.64 12.95 4.54
N VAL A 388 -33.44 12.58 4.99
CA VAL A 388 -32.45 13.52 5.54
C VAL A 388 -31.87 14.43 4.46
N ILE A 389 -31.57 13.87 3.29
CA ILE A 389 -31.08 14.60 2.11
C ILE A 389 -32.08 15.67 1.67
N ALA A 390 -33.38 15.34 1.61
CA ALA A 390 -34.42 16.31 1.27
C ALA A 390 -34.48 17.49 2.26
N ARG A 391 -34.23 17.24 3.55
CA ARG A 391 -34.12 18.31 4.57
C ARG A 391 -32.82 19.10 4.42
N ALA A 392 -31.73 18.44 4.03
CA ALA A 392 -30.41 19.08 3.87
C ALA A 392 -30.40 20.16 2.78
N VAL A 393 -31.26 20.04 1.76
CA VAL A 393 -31.41 21.07 0.70
C VAL A 393 -31.78 22.45 1.27
N ARG A 394 -32.49 22.50 2.41
CA ARG A 394 -32.93 23.75 3.05
C ARG A 394 -31.91 24.33 4.05
N LEU A 395 -30.78 23.67 4.25
CA LEU A 395 -29.78 24.07 5.24
C LEU A 395 -28.69 24.98 4.64
N ASN A 396 -27.93 25.64 5.51
CA ASN A 396 -26.71 26.37 5.14
C ASN A 396 -25.70 25.40 4.49
N ASP A 397 -24.93 25.86 3.50
CA ASP A 397 -23.95 25.05 2.75
C ASP A 397 -22.92 24.38 3.67
N TYR A 398 -22.49 25.05 4.74
CA TYR A 398 -21.58 24.46 5.72
C TYR A 398 -22.24 23.33 6.51
N LEU A 399 -23.54 23.46 6.82
CA LEU A 399 -24.29 22.41 7.49
C LEU A 399 -24.59 21.25 6.54
N ALA A 400 -24.84 21.53 5.26
CA ALA A 400 -24.95 20.52 4.22
C ALA A 400 -23.65 19.72 4.06
N LEU A 401 -22.48 20.38 4.18
CA LEU A 401 -21.18 19.71 4.24
C LEU A 401 -21.11 18.74 5.43
N LEU A 402 -21.47 19.17 6.64
CA LEU A 402 -21.50 18.27 7.81
C LEU A 402 -22.46 17.09 7.63
N VAL A 403 -23.61 17.32 6.98
CA VAL A 403 -24.54 16.24 6.63
C VAL A 403 -23.89 15.27 5.66
N GLY A 404 -23.15 15.74 4.65
CA GLY A 404 -22.38 14.90 3.74
C GLY A 404 -21.35 14.02 4.48
N ILE A 405 -20.61 14.61 5.43
CA ILE A 405 -19.68 13.87 6.31
C ILE A 405 -20.43 12.77 7.05
N GLY A 406 -21.51 13.13 7.75
CA GLY A 406 -22.28 12.19 8.55
C GLY A 406 -22.87 11.05 7.70
N ILE A 407 -23.47 11.37 6.55
CA ILE A 407 -24.03 10.35 5.65
C ILE A 407 -22.94 9.41 5.18
N THR A 408 -21.78 9.91 4.75
CA THR A 408 -20.73 9.03 4.22
C THR A 408 -19.97 8.28 5.30
N ILE A 409 -19.81 8.80 6.52
CA ILE A 409 -19.34 7.98 7.66
C ILE A 409 -20.30 6.80 7.88
N VAL A 410 -21.59 7.09 7.82
CA VAL A 410 -22.64 6.12 8.08
C VAL A 410 -22.81 5.17 6.91
N VAL A 411 -22.57 5.57 5.66
CA VAL A 411 -22.70 4.74 4.43
C VAL A 411 -21.36 4.10 3.99
N GLN A 412 -20.23 4.58 4.52
CA GLN A 412 -18.85 4.18 4.19
C GLN A 412 -18.46 4.27 2.70
N SER A 413 -19.30 4.91 1.88
CA SER A 413 -19.07 5.07 0.45
C SER A 413 -19.58 6.41 -0.02
N SER A 414 -18.65 7.26 -0.48
CA SER A 414 -18.97 8.55 -1.08
C SER A 414 -19.66 8.35 -2.42
N SER A 415 -19.16 7.44 -3.29
CA SER A 415 -19.75 7.14 -4.60
C SER A 415 -21.22 6.75 -4.52
N VAL A 416 -21.61 5.95 -3.53
CA VAL A 416 -23.00 5.57 -3.30
C VAL A 416 -23.85 6.78 -2.88
N THR A 417 -23.31 7.59 -1.97
CA THR A 417 -23.98 8.81 -1.49
C THR A 417 -24.19 9.78 -2.66
N THR A 418 -23.14 10.06 -3.42
CA THR A 418 -23.15 10.99 -4.56
C THR A 418 -23.96 10.46 -5.75
N SER A 419 -23.93 9.15 -6.00
CA SER A 419 -24.75 8.51 -7.03
C SER A 419 -26.23 8.55 -6.68
N ALA A 420 -26.61 8.46 -5.41
CA ALA A 420 -28.00 8.64 -4.98
C ALA A 420 -28.48 10.09 -5.15
N LEU A 421 -27.58 11.07 -4.95
CA LEU A 421 -27.87 12.49 -5.13
C LEU A 421 -27.96 12.90 -6.61
N THR A 422 -27.25 12.22 -7.50
CA THR A 422 -27.14 12.56 -8.93
C THR A 422 -28.52 12.58 -9.64
N PRO A 423 -29.39 11.55 -9.54
CA PRO A 423 -30.74 11.60 -10.08
C PRO A 423 -31.62 12.70 -9.47
N LEU A 424 -31.43 13.01 -8.18
CA LEU A 424 -32.17 14.08 -7.50
C LEU A 424 -31.77 15.47 -8.04
N CYS A 425 -30.50 15.64 -8.42
CA CYS A 425 -30.04 16.81 -9.17
C CYS A 425 -30.67 16.82 -10.58
N GLY A 426 -30.68 15.68 -11.27
CA GLY A 426 -31.33 15.53 -12.58
C GLY A 426 -32.79 15.99 -12.57
N MET A 427 -33.58 15.48 -11.62
CA MET A 427 -34.99 15.88 -11.44
C MET A 427 -35.18 17.33 -10.98
N GLY A 428 -34.11 18.07 -10.67
CA GLY A 428 -34.16 19.44 -10.18
C GLY A 428 -34.62 19.59 -8.72
N ILE A 429 -34.63 18.50 -7.95
CA ILE A 429 -34.95 18.52 -6.51
C ILE A 429 -33.79 19.13 -5.72
N ILE A 430 -32.56 18.80 -6.11
CA ILE A 430 -31.33 19.32 -5.49
C ILE A 430 -30.66 20.27 -6.49
N PRO A 431 -30.50 21.55 -6.15
CA PRO A 431 -29.75 22.47 -6.99
C PRO A 431 -28.25 22.16 -6.91
N LEU A 432 -27.51 22.43 -8.00
CA LEU A 432 -26.08 22.10 -8.12
C LEU A 432 -25.24 22.72 -6.99
N GLU A 433 -25.62 23.91 -6.54
CA GLU A 433 -24.96 24.67 -5.47
C GLU A 433 -25.06 23.94 -4.13
N LYS A 434 -26.09 23.12 -3.93
CA LYS A 434 -26.26 22.26 -2.75
C LYS A 434 -25.62 20.89 -2.93
N MET A 435 -25.46 20.43 -4.18
CA MET A 435 -24.73 19.21 -4.49
C MET A 435 -23.25 19.33 -4.07
N LEU A 436 -22.59 20.46 -4.39
CA LEU A 436 -21.18 20.68 -4.04
C LEU A 436 -20.89 20.44 -2.54
N PRO A 437 -21.45 21.19 -1.56
CA PRO A 437 -21.12 20.97 -0.15
C PRO A 437 -21.43 19.55 0.33
N LEU A 438 -22.53 18.93 -0.12
CA LEU A 438 -22.86 17.55 0.24
C LEU A 438 -21.78 16.56 -0.25
N THR A 439 -21.31 16.72 -1.49
CA THR A 439 -20.24 15.87 -2.04
C THR A 439 -18.87 16.12 -1.40
N LEU A 440 -18.55 17.36 -1.03
CA LEU A 440 -17.33 17.69 -0.29
C LEU A 440 -17.33 17.02 1.10
N GLY A 441 -18.47 17.08 1.78
CA GLY A 441 -18.66 16.36 3.03
C GLY A 441 -18.50 14.85 2.86
N ALA A 442 -19.09 14.29 1.80
CA ALA A 442 -18.94 12.88 1.48
C ALA A 442 -17.47 12.48 1.27
N ASN A 443 -16.68 13.33 0.63
CA ASN A 443 -15.26 13.08 0.39
C ASN A 443 -14.44 13.02 1.70
N ILE A 444 -14.71 13.93 2.65
CA ILE A 444 -14.14 13.83 4.01
C ILE A 444 -14.65 12.56 4.70
N GLY A 445 -15.93 12.20 4.54
CA GLY A 445 -16.46 10.99 5.14
C GLY A 445 -15.72 9.71 4.71
N THR A 446 -15.30 9.62 3.44
CA THR A 446 -14.56 8.45 2.93
C THR A 446 -13.15 8.29 3.51
N THR A 447 -12.51 9.37 3.98
CA THR A 447 -11.16 9.28 4.55
C THR A 447 -11.18 8.59 5.92
N ILE A 448 -12.34 8.54 6.60
CA ILE A 448 -12.49 7.88 7.89
C ILE A 448 -12.32 6.36 7.75
N THR A 449 -12.71 5.76 6.64
CA THR A 449 -12.46 4.34 6.36
C THR A 449 -10.95 4.03 6.36
N ALA A 450 -10.17 4.87 5.67
CA ALA A 450 -8.71 4.75 5.62
C ALA A 450 -8.07 5.01 6.99
N LEU A 451 -8.59 5.99 7.74
CA LEU A 451 -8.12 6.30 9.09
C LEU A 451 -8.39 5.13 10.05
N ILE A 452 -9.58 4.53 10.02
CA ILE A 452 -9.89 3.32 10.78
C ILE A 452 -8.92 2.21 10.36
N ALA A 453 -8.78 1.94 9.06
CA ALA A 453 -7.85 0.93 8.54
C ALA A 453 -6.41 1.16 9.03
N ALA A 454 -5.94 2.40 9.07
CA ALA A 454 -4.61 2.72 9.57
C ALA A 454 -4.47 2.55 11.09
N LEU A 455 -5.45 3.04 11.86
CA LEU A 455 -5.54 2.84 13.31
C LEU A 455 -5.60 1.36 13.68
N THR A 456 -6.07 0.49 12.78
CA THR A 456 -6.05 -0.95 13.02
C THR A 456 -4.65 -1.54 13.01
N SER A 457 -3.80 -1.06 12.11
CA SER A 457 -2.41 -1.52 12.00
C SER A 457 -1.47 -0.88 13.02
N LEU A 458 -1.82 0.31 13.54
CA LEU A 458 -0.99 1.16 14.41
C LEU A 458 0.44 1.38 13.89
N LYS A 459 0.65 1.20 12.58
CA LYS A 459 1.93 1.47 11.93
C LYS A 459 2.03 2.94 11.55
N PHE A 460 3.20 3.52 11.79
CA PHE A 460 3.49 4.92 11.49
C PHE A 460 3.15 5.28 10.04
N GLY A 461 3.70 4.56 9.07
CA GLY A 461 3.45 4.84 7.64
C GLY A 461 1.97 4.72 7.24
N ALA A 462 1.26 3.73 7.77
CA ALA A 462 -0.16 3.52 7.49
C ALA A 462 -1.03 4.67 8.01
N LEU A 463 -0.74 5.16 9.23
CA LEU A 463 -1.43 6.32 9.80
C LEU A 463 -1.08 7.60 9.05
N GLN A 464 0.20 7.79 8.72
CA GLN A 464 0.65 8.95 7.97
C GLN A 464 -0.07 9.06 6.62
N ILE A 465 -0.16 7.98 5.84
CA ILE A 465 -0.85 8.02 4.53
C ILE A 465 -2.36 8.23 4.66
N ALA A 466 -3.01 7.64 5.69
CA ALA A 466 -4.43 7.90 5.95
C ALA A 466 -4.68 9.37 6.36
N LEU A 467 -3.76 9.97 7.11
CA LEU A 467 -3.80 11.39 7.44
C LEU A 467 -3.52 12.25 6.21
N CYS A 468 -2.59 11.88 5.32
CA CYS A 468 -2.41 12.56 4.03
C CYS A 468 -3.73 12.58 3.23
N HIS A 469 -4.47 11.46 3.21
CA HIS A 469 -5.77 11.38 2.52
C HIS A 469 -6.81 12.35 3.11
N LEU A 470 -6.90 12.43 4.44
CA LEU A 470 -7.77 13.37 5.14
C LEU A 470 -7.35 14.82 4.88
N LEU A 471 -6.07 15.13 5.02
CA LEU A 471 -5.51 16.48 4.84
C LEU A 471 -5.67 16.98 3.41
N PHE A 472 -5.45 16.12 2.41
CA PHE A 472 -5.69 16.45 1.00
C PHE A 472 -7.11 17.01 0.80
N ASN A 473 -8.11 16.33 1.36
CA ASN A 473 -9.51 16.72 1.22
C ASN A 473 -9.83 17.99 2.02
N ILE A 474 -9.33 18.11 3.26
CA ILE A 474 -9.56 19.29 4.09
C ILE A 474 -8.90 20.52 3.45
N ILE A 475 -7.65 20.44 3.02
CA ILE A 475 -6.92 21.56 2.40
C ILE A 475 -7.61 21.95 1.09
N GLY A 476 -8.00 20.98 0.25
CA GLY A 476 -8.77 21.27 -0.96
C GLY A 476 -10.06 22.03 -0.67
N ILE A 477 -10.80 21.62 0.36
CA ILE A 477 -12.02 22.32 0.79
C ILE A 477 -11.68 23.73 1.23
N LEU A 478 -10.66 23.92 2.07
CA LEU A 478 -10.25 25.25 2.54
C LEU A 478 -9.85 26.19 1.41
N ILE A 479 -9.26 25.66 0.33
CA ILE A 479 -8.92 26.43 -0.87
C ILE A 479 -10.20 26.77 -1.66
N TRP A 480 -10.98 25.77 -2.07
CA TRP A 480 -12.00 25.96 -3.11
C TRP A 480 -13.41 26.28 -2.58
N PHE A 481 -13.70 26.09 -1.30
CA PHE A 481 -15.08 26.15 -0.80
C PHE A 481 -15.46 27.41 0.03
N PRO A 482 -14.67 27.90 1.00
CA PRO A 482 -15.06 29.04 1.84
C PRO A 482 -15.28 30.33 1.07
N PHE A 483 -14.41 30.64 0.10
CA PHE A 483 -14.45 31.90 -0.62
C PHE A 483 -15.39 31.82 -1.85
N PRO A 484 -16.44 32.65 -1.95
CA PRO A 484 -17.46 32.49 -3.00
C PRO A 484 -16.93 32.51 -4.43
N PRO A 485 -15.99 33.40 -4.82
CA PRO A 485 -15.38 33.37 -6.16
C PRO A 485 -14.66 32.04 -6.47
N MET A 486 -13.92 31.49 -5.51
CA MET A 486 -13.24 30.20 -5.70
C MET A 486 -14.23 29.06 -5.81
N ARG A 487 -15.33 29.10 -5.06
CA ARG A 487 -16.43 28.12 -5.13
C ARG A 487 -17.11 28.10 -6.50
N GLN A 488 -17.18 29.23 -7.20
CA GLN A 488 -17.80 29.29 -8.53
C GLN A 488 -16.98 28.57 -9.61
N ILE A 489 -15.68 28.33 -9.40
CA ILE A 489 -14.82 27.67 -10.38
C ILE A 489 -15.25 26.21 -10.61
N PRO A 490 -15.32 25.32 -9.59
CA PRO A 490 -15.80 23.95 -9.79
C PRO A 490 -17.28 23.90 -10.20
N LEU A 491 -18.12 24.81 -9.69
CA LEU A 491 -19.54 24.90 -10.08
C LEU A 491 -19.69 25.28 -11.57
N GLY A 492 -18.92 26.26 -12.03
CA GLY A 492 -18.94 26.72 -13.42
C GLY A 492 -18.48 25.66 -14.40
N ALA A 493 -17.38 24.96 -14.08
CA ALA A 493 -16.87 23.86 -14.88
C ALA A 493 -17.90 22.71 -14.98
N ALA A 494 -18.54 22.35 -13.86
CA ALA A 494 -19.57 21.33 -13.84
C ALA A 494 -20.84 21.73 -14.63
N ARG A 495 -21.29 22.99 -14.52
CA ARG A 495 -22.41 23.51 -15.34
C ARG A 495 -22.08 23.46 -16.83
N LEU A 496 -20.86 23.84 -17.21
CA LEU A 496 -20.43 23.81 -18.60
C LEU A 496 -20.43 22.38 -19.17
N LEU A 497 -19.91 21.42 -18.41
CA LEU A 497 -19.96 20.00 -18.78
C LEU A 497 -21.40 19.49 -18.89
N GLY A 498 -22.26 19.84 -17.93
CA GLY A 498 -23.70 19.58 -17.97
C GLY A 498 -24.36 20.08 -19.26
N LEU A 499 -24.08 21.33 -19.61
CA LEU A 499 -24.61 21.97 -20.82
C LEU A 499 -24.17 21.23 -22.09
N TYR A 500 -22.89 20.86 -22.20
CA TYR A 500 -22.42 20.07 -23.34
C TYR A 500 -23.07 18.69 -23.42
N ALA A 501 -23.28 18.03 -22.28
CA ALA A 501 -23.98 16.75 -22.23
C ALA A 501 -25.45 16.85 -22.67
N SER A 502 -26.10 17.99 -22.42
CA SER A 502 -27.49 18.23 -22.84
C SER A 502 -27.62 18.43 -24.36
N PHE A 503 -26.61 19.02 -25.00
CA PHE A 503 -26.51 19.12 -26.46
C PHE A 503 -26.10 17.80 -27.11
N TYR A 504 -25.11 17.11 -26.56
CA TYR A 504 -24.50 15.91 -27.12
C TYR A 504 -24.54 14.75 -26.12
N ARG A 505 -25.52 13.84 -26.27
CA ARG A 505 -25.76 12.74 -25.33
C ARG A 505 -24.59 11.76 -25.14
N PHE A 506 -23.63 11.72 -26.06
CA PHE A 506 -22.44 10.86 -25.95
C PHE A 506 -21.32 11.50 -25.10
N VAL A 507 -21.40 12.80 -24.78
CA VAL A 507 -20.37 13.52 -24.02
C VAL A 507 -20.05 12.87 -22.67
N PRO A 508 -21.02 12.40 -21.86
CA PRO A 508 -20.71 11.70 -20.61
C PRO A 508 -19.86 10.44 -20.80
N GLY A 509 -20.15 9.62 -21.82
CA GLY A 509 -19.39 8.42 -22.13
C GLY A 509 -17.99 8.75 -22.65
N LEU A 510 -17.89 9.76 -23.52
CA LEU A 510 -16.62 10.26 -24.03
C LEU A 510 -15.75 10.85 -22.90
N TYR A 511 -16.36 11.58 -21.97
CA TYR A 511 -15.69 12.13 -20.80
C TYR A 511 -15.05 11.03 -19.95
N ILE A 512 -15.79 9.95 -19.67
CA ILE A 512 -15.27 8.79 -18.93
C ILE A 512 -14.06 8.19 -19.67
N LEU A 513 -14.24 7.88 -20.95
CA LEU A 513 -13.19 7.25 -21.76
C LEU A 513 -11.92 8.10 -21.79
N VAL A 514 -12.05 9.40 -22.06
CA VAL A 514 -10.90 10.29 -22.20
C VAL A 514 -10.23 10.54 -20.85
N MET A 515 -10.98 11.00 -19.84
CA MET A 515 -10.38 11.46 -18.58
C MET A 515 -9.93 10.33 -17.66
N PHE A 516 -10.62 9.18 -17.67
CA PHE A 516 -10.36 8.11 -16.71
C PHE A 516 -9.66 6.90 -17.30
N VAL A 517 -9.55 6.81 -18.64
CA VAL A 517 -8.87 5.69 -19.32
C VAL A 517 -7.76 6.19 -20.22
N CYS A 518 -8.05 7.00 -21.23
CA CYS A 518 -7.06 7.43 -22.23
C CYS A 518 -5.96 8.30 -21.62
N VAL A 519 -6.31 9.37 -20.89
CA VAL A 519 -5.32 10.27 -20.27
C VAL A 519 -4.42 9.51 -19.29
N PRO A 520 -4.94 8.70 -18.35
CA PRO A 520 -4.08 7.89 -17.48
C PRO A 520 -3.22 6.88 -18.21
N ALA A 521 -3.76 6.17 -19.20
CA ALA A 521 -3.00 5.18 -19.97
C ALA A 521 -1.86 5.82 -20.77
N VAL A 522 -2.12 6.95 -21.42
CA VAL A 522 -1.10 7.68 -22.19
C VAL A 522 -0.01 8.22 -21.27
N LEU A 523 -0.37 8.88 -20.17
CA LEU A 523 0.61 9.44 -19.23
C LEU A 523 1.44 8.36 -18.55
N LEU A 524 0.87 7.19 -18.25
CA LEU A 524 1.63 6.03 -17.78
C LEU A 524 2.55 5.45 -18.84
N GLY A 525 2.06 5.32 -20.09
CA GLY A 525 2.88 4.88 -21.21
C GLY A 525 4.08 5.79 -21.44
N VAL A 526 3.86 7.11 -21.37
CA VAL A 526 4.94 8.11 -21.43
C VAL A 526 5.92 7.95 -20.27
N SER A 527 5.44 7.82 -19.03
CA SER A 527 6.33 7.63 -17.87
C SER A 527 7.19 6.36 -18.02
N ALA A 528 6.59 5.25 -18.40
CA ALA A 528 7.30 3.99 -18.61
C ALA A 528 8.36 4.10 -19.72
N LEU A 529 8.10 4.89 -20.76
CA LEU A 529 9.06 5.16 -21.82
C LEU A 529 10.23 6.03 -21.36
N TYR A 530 10.01 7.01 -20.47
CA TYR A 530 11.10 7.79 -19.86
C TYR A 530 12.00 6.92 -18.97
N ASP A 531 11.41 5.98 -18.23
CA ASP A 531 12.16 5.02 -17.40
C ASP A 531 12.96 4.02 -18.26
N ALA A 532 12.43 3.64 -19.44
CA ALA A 532 13.12 2.76 -20.38
C ALA A 532 14.20 3.48 -21.21
N SER A 533 13.94 4.71 -21.66
CA SER A 533 14.90 5.55 -22.39
C SER A 533 14.50 7.03 -22.37
N VAL A 534 15.42 7.90 -21.92
CA VAL A 534 15.21 9.36 -21.92
C VAL A 534 14.92 9.89 -23.32
N ALA A 535 15.60 9.35 -24.35
CA ALA A 535 15.38 9.72 -25.75
C ALA A 535 13.99 9.29 -26.26
N GLY A 536 13.50 8.10 -25.90
CA GLY A 536 12.17 7.63 -26.27
C GLY A 536 11.06 8.46 -25.62
N GLY A 537 11.24 8.82 -24.34
CA GLY A 537 10.34 9.74 -23.64
C GLY A 537 10.25 11.11 -24.32
N ILE A 538 11.39 11.72 -24.67
CA ILE A 538 11.45 13.02 -25.33
C ILE A 538 10.80 12.99 -26.72
N ILE A 539 11.07 11.95 -27.53
CA ILE A 539 10.48 11.80 -28.87
C ILE A 539 8.97 11.68 -28.79
N VAL A 540 8.43 10.88 -27.87
CA VAL A 540 6.97 10.73 -27.72
C VAL A 540 6.33 12.00 -27.17
N SER A 541 6.96 12.70 -26.23
CA SER A 541 6.47 14.01 -25.75
C SER A 541 6.45 15.05 -26.87
N LEU A 542 7.47 15.08 -27.74
CA LEU A 542 7.50 15.97 -28.91
C LEU A 542 6.45 15.60 -29.94
N LEU A 543 6.24 14.30 -30.21
CA LEU A 543 5.19 13.83 -31.12
C LEU A 543 3.79 14.20 -30.62
N LEU A 544 3.51 14.01 -29.32
CA LEU A 544 2.26 14.42 -28.69
C LEU A 544 2.06 15.95 -28.69
N ALA A 545 3.13 16.73 -28.51
CA ALA A 545 3.08 18.19 -28.57
C ALA A 545 2.97 18.74 -30.01
N SER A 546 3.36 17.94 -31.01
CA SER A 546 3.30 18.27 -32.44
C SER A 546 2.03 17.78 -33.14
N ALA A 547 1.16 17.05 -32.44
CA ALA A 547 -0.14 16.63 -32.97
C ALA A 547 -1.06 17.86 -33.08
N PRO A 548 -1.55 18.21 -34.29
CA PRO A 548 -2.31 19.43 -34.55
C PRO A 548 -3.70 19.47 -33.90
#